data_AF-A0A2E9LV25-F1
#
_entry.id   AF-A0A2E9LV25-F1
#
_cell.length_a   1.000
_cell.length_b   1.000
_cell.length_c   1.000
_cell.angle_alpha   90.00
_cell.angle_beta   90.00
_cell.angle_gamma   90.00
#
_symmetry.space_group_name_H-M   'P 1'
#
loop_
_entity.id
_entity.type
_entity.pdbx_description
1 polymer ?
#
loop_
_entity_poly.entity_id
_entity_poly.type
_entity_poly.pdbx_seq_one_letter_code
_entity_poly.pdbx_strand_id
1 'polypeptide(L)'
;ETPEALSTLLEGGGQVTLPTEAEWEKAARGTDGRIYPWGSEPRPDRATYQARGTTAVGSHQCPECPFGLSDMAGNVWEWTRSPYQPYPYDPTNDSEDLENESLWVMRGGSYTDPERFVRGANRGGADPGARRAFIGFRIAISPSE
;
A
#
# COMPACT_ATOMS: atom_id res chain seq x y z
N GLU A 1 -0.59 9.44 22.93
CA GLU A 1 0.47 8.56 23.46
C GLU A 1 0.69 7.42 22.48
N THR A 2 1.92 6.95 22.31
CA THR A 2 2.21 5.80 21.43
C THR A 2 1.67 4.52 22.09
N PRO A 3 0.91 3.66 21.37
CA PRO A 3 0.47 2.38 21.92
C PRO A 3 1.61 1.55 22.49
N GLU A 4 1.39 0.84 23.60
CA GLU A 4 2.40 0.04 24.29
C GLU A 4 3.08 -0.96 23.35
N ALA A 5 2.31 -1.69 22.54
CA ALA A 5 2.84 -2.65 21.58
C ALA A 5 3.82 -2.01 20.57
N LEU A 6 3.55 -0.79 20.12
CA LEU A 6 4.45 -0.06 19.22
C LEU A 6 5.69 0.45 19.96
N SER A 7 5.52 0.91 21.20
CA SER A 7 6.63 1.37 22.04
C SER A 7 7.62 0.23 22.28
N THR A 8 7.14 -0.94 22.70
CA THR A 8 7.96 -2.14 22.89
C THR A 8 8.69 -2.57 21.61
N LEU A 9 8.01 -2.52 20.45
CA LEU A 9 8.62 -2.88 19.18
C LEU A 9 9.76 -1.92 18.79
N LEU A 10 9.55 -0.62 18.96
CA LEU A 10 10.54 0.41 18.63
C LEU A 10 11.72 0.40 19.61
N GLU A 11 11.46 0.26 20.91
CA GLU A 11 12.49 0.13 21.94
C GLU A 11 13.34 -1.14 21.76
N GLY A 12 12.72 -2.20 21.23
CA GLY A 12 13.39 -3.45 20.85
C GLY A 12 14.20 -3.37 19.56
N GLY A 13 14.38 -2.19 18.95
CA GLY A 13 15.16 -2.02 17.72
C GLY A 13 14.34 -2.10 16.43
N GLY A 14 13.01 -2.07 16.51
CA GLY A 14 12.14 -2.12 15.34
C GLY A 14 12.47 -1.04 14.31
N GLN A 15 12.60 -1.44 13.05
CA GLN A 15 12.92 -0.56 11.93
C GLN A 15 11.64 -0.03 11.29
N VAL A 16 11.53 1.28 11.12
CA VAL A 16 10.42 1.94 10.44
C VAL A 16 10.79 2.17 8.98
N THR A 17 10.05 1.56 8.07
CA THR A 17 10.31 1.60 6.63
C THR A 17 9.01 1.87 5.86
N LEU A 18 9.11 2.08 4.55
CA LEU A 18 7.98 1.83 3.65
C LEU A 18 7.82 0.31 3.49
N PRO A 19 6.58 -0.20 3.28
CA PRO A 19 6.41 -1.62 2.96
C PRO A 19 7.07 -1.95 1.63
N THR A 20 7.51 -3.19 1.44
CA THR A 20 7.74 -3.72 0.10
C THR A 20 6.41 -3.83 -0.66
N GLU A 21 6.48 -3.95 -1.99
CA GLU A 21 5.31 -4.26 -2.81
C GLU A 21 4.65 -5.57 -2.35
N ALA A 22 5.45 -6.60 -2.04
CA ALA A 22 4.93 -7.89 -1.61
C ALA A 22 4.22 -7.80 -0.24
N GLU A 23 4.78 -7.07 0.71
CA GLU A 23 4.15 -6.81 2.01
C GLU A 23 2.84 -6.06 1.86
N TRP A 24 2.83 -4.99 1.06
CA TRP A 24 1.64 -4.20 0.78
C TRP A 24 0.55 -5.06 0.14
N GLU A 25 0.92 -5.84 -0.87
CA GLU A 25 0.00 -6.70 -1.61
C GLU A 25 -0.65 -7.75 -0.70
N LYS A 26 0.15 -8.43 0.14
CA LYS A 26 -0.33 -9.40 1.12
C LYS A 26 -1.29 -8.75 2.12
N ALA A 27 -0.94 -7.57 2.61
CA ALA A 27 -1.77 -6.81 3.55
C ALA A 27 -3.13 -6.44 2.93
N ALA A 28 -3.17 -6.05 1.65
CA ALA A 28 -4.40 -5.69 0.96
C ALA A 28 -5.26 -6.90 0.58
N ARG A 29 -4.64 -7.99 0.13
CA ARG A 29 -5.34 -9.14 -0.49
C ARG A 29 -5.60 -10.29 0.48
N GLY A 30 -5.07 -10.23 1.69
CA GLY A 30 -5.16 -11.31 2.66
C GLY A 30 -4.36 -12.54 2.22
N THR A 31 -4.54 -13.65 2.94
CA THR A 31 -3.91 -14.95 2.60
C THR A 31 -4.67 -15.71 1.51
N ASP A 32 -5.82 -15.20 1.08
CA ASP A 32 -6.74 -15.79 0.10
C ASP A 32 -6.71 -15.07 -1.27
N GLY A 33 -5.90 -14.02 -1.43
CA GLY A 33 -5.59 -13.44 -2.75
C GLY A 33 -6.73 -12.62 -3.37
N ARG A 34 -7.48 -11.87 -2.57
CA ARG A 34 -8.70 -11.15 -3.00
C ARG A 34 -8.44 -10.09 -4.07
N ILE A 35 -9.43 -9.84 -4.93
CA ILE A 35 -9.33 -8.83 -5.99
C ILE A 35 -9.30 -7.41 -5.40
N TYR A 36 -10.21 -7.14 -4.46
CA TYR A 36 -10.24 -5.95 -3.62
C TYR A 36 -10.10 -6.38 -2.15
N PRO A 37 -9.71 -5.49 -1.23
CA PRO A 37 -9.60 -5.85 0.18
C PRO A 37 -10.87 -6.52 0.76
N TRP A 38 -12.05 -6.09 0.33
CA TRP A 38 -13.34 -6.62 0.77
C TRP A 38 -13.89 -7.81 -0.05
N GLY A 39 -13.22 -8.27 -1.12
CA GLY A 39 -13.70 -9.41 -1.92
C GLY A 39 -13.44 -9.32 -3.41
N SER A 40 -14.38 -9.84 -4.23
CA SER A 40 -14.23 -9.94 -5.68
C SER A 40 -14.79 -8.73 -6.44
N GLU A 41 -15.85 -8.11 -5.93
CA GLU A 41 -16.60 -7.07 -6.64
C GLU A 41 -16.21 -5.65 -6.20
N PRO A 42 -16.22 -4.66 -7.11
CA PRO A 42 -15.99 -3.26 -6.74
C PRO A 42 -17.13 -2.74 -5.86
N ARG A 43 -16.78 -1.97 -4.83
CA ARG A 43 -17.74 -1.39 -3.88
C ARG A 43 -17.43 0.08 -3.60
N PRO A 44 -18.24 1.03 -4.09
CA PRO A 44 -18.00 2.46 -3.89
C PRO A 44 -18.22 2.91 -2.43
N ASP A 45 -18.90 2.10 -1.61
CA ASP A 45 -19.07 2.35 -0.18
C ASP A 45 -17.87 1.90 0.66
N ARG A 46 -16.90 1.18 0.06
CA ARG A 46 -15.73 0.61 0.75
C ARG A 46 -14.41 1.33 0.48
N ALA A 47 -14.38 2.28 -0.46
CA ALA A 47 -13.18 3.02 -0.83
C ALA A 47 -13.53 4.36 -1.49
N THR A 48 -12.56 5.28 -1.49
CA THR A 48 -12.67 6.54 -2.23
C THR A 48 -11.96 6.41 -3.58
N TYR A 49 -12.71 6.35 -4.67
CA TYR A 49 -12.21 6.34 -6.05
C TYR A 49 -13.20 7.04 -6.97
N GLN A 50 -12.76 7.51 -8.15
CA GLN A 50 -13.52 8.43 -9.01
C GLN A 50 -14.16 9.61 -8.25
N ALA A 51 -13.44 10.15 -7.29
CA ALA A 51 -13.83 11.27 -6.46
C ALA A 51 -13.03 12.54 -6.80
N ARG A 52 -13.35 13.65 -6.14
CA ARG A 52 -12.69 14.95 -6.35
C ARG A 52 -11.50 15.20 -5.43
N GLY A 53 -11.33 14.37 -4.40
CA GLY A 53 -10.30 14.51 -3.39
C GLY A 53 -10.28 13.28 -2.48
N THR A 54 -9.34 13.30 -1.54
CA THR A 54 -9.23 12.31 -0.47
C THR A 54 -10.41 12.40 0.50
N THR A 55 -10.63 11.32 1.24
CA THR A 55 -11.48 11.32 2.44
C THR A 55 -10.62 11.11 3.68
N ALA A 56 -11.17 11.42 4.86
CA ALA A 56 -10.46 11.17 6.11
C ALA A 56 -10.16 9.68 6.25
N VAL A 57 -8.97 9.33 6.75
CA VAL A 57 -8.56 7.93 6.95
C VAL A 57 -9.62 7.18 7.76
N GLY A 58 -9.99 5.98 7.30
CA GLY A 58 -11.00 5.14 7.95
C GLY A 58 -12.45 5.60 7.77
N SER A 59 -12.74 6.55 6.86
CA SER A 59 -14.12 6.97 6.56
C SER A 59 -14.98 5.83 6.00
N HIS A 60 -14.34 4.89 5.31
CA HIS A 60 -14.99 3.69 4.77
C HIS A 60 -14.73 2.51 5.69
N GLN A 61 -15.73 2.13 6.49
CA GLN A 61 -15.63 0.93 7.32
C GLN A 61 -15.49 -0.31 6.42
N CYS A 62 -14.60 -1.22 6.80
CA CYS A 62 -14.43 -2.49 6.12
C CYS A 62 -14.08 -3.60 7.13
N PRO A 63 -15.05 -4.06 7.94
CA PRO A 63 -14.80 -5.14 8.91
C PRO A 63 -14.38 -6.46 8.24
N GLU A 64 -14.74 -6.66 6.97
CA GLU A 64 -14.31 -7.81 6.19
C GLU A 64 -12.88 -7.69 5.62
N CYS A 65 -12.27 -6.50 5.64
CA CYS A 65 -10.93 -6.28 5.09
C CYS A 65 -9.87 -7.01 5.94
N PRO A 66 -8.77 -7.49 5.31
CA PRO A 66 -7.73 -8.22 6.03
C PRO A 66 -7.04 -7.37 7.09
N PHE A 67 -6.65 -8.01 8.18
CA PHE A 67 -5.78 -7.46 9.22
C PHE A 67 -6.27 -6.14 9.86
N GLY A 68 -7.56 -5.81 9.73
CA GLY A 68 -8.13 -4.57 10.24
C GLY A 68 -7.64 -3.30 9.53
N LEU A 69 -7.04 -3.43 8.35
CA LEU A 69 -6.46 -2.30 7.62
C LEU A 69 -7.55 -1.56 6.84
N SER A 70 -7.53 -0.24 6.97
CA SER A 70 -8.38 0.69 6.21
C SER A 70 -7.63 1.25 5.01
N ASP A 71 -8.39 1.69 4.00
CA ASP A 71 -7.89 2.43 2.84
C ASP A 71 -6.81 1.69 2.02
N MET A 72 -6.82 0.35 2.02
CA MET A 72 -5.96 -0.48 1.15
C MET A 72 -6.44 -0.51 -0.32
N ALA A 73 -7.34 0.39 -0.70
CA ALA A 73 -7.86 0.59 -2.05
C ALA A 73 -8.39 2.03 -2.18
N GLY A 74 -7.94 2.75 -3.21
CA GLY A 74 -8.30 4.15 -3.43
C GLY A 74 -7.68 5.10 -2.42
N ASN A 75 -8.32 6.24 -2.22
CA ASN A 75 -7.82 7.40 -1.47
C ASN A 75 -6.52 7.94 -2.09
N VAL A 76 -5.36 7.36 -1.83
CA VAL A 76 -4.09 7.76 -2.45
C VAL A 76 -3.30 6.53 -2.86
N TRP A 77 -2.52 6.68 -3.94
CA TRP A 77 -1.44 5.77 -4.24
C TRP A 77 -0.44 5.77 -3.10
N GLU A 78 0.03 4.60 -2.68
CA GLU A 78 0.98 4.51 -1.58
C GLU A 78 2.33 4.00 -2.07
N TRP A 79 3.37 4.79 -1.82
CA TRP A 79 4.75 4.38 -2.10
C TRP A 79 5.11 3.09 -1.36
N THR A 80 5.79 2.21 -2.07
CA THR A 80 6.52 1.08 -1.50
C THR A 80 8.01 1.31 -1.69
N ARG A 81 8.83 0.55 -0.96
CA ARG A 81 10.29 0.55 -1.15
C ARG A 81 10.76 -0.45 -2.21
N SER A 82 9.87 -0.87 -3.10
CA SER A 82 10.19 -1.83 -4.15
C SER A 82 10.46 -1.13 -5.47
N PRO A 83 11.59 -1.39 -6.14
CA PRO A 83 11.80 -0.94 -7.51
C PRO A 83 10.80 -1.65 -8.44
N TYR A 84 10.41 -0.95 -9.50
CA TYR A 84 9.47 -1.49 -10.49
C TYR A 84 10.17 -2.53 -11.36
N GLN A 85 9.79 -3.79 -11.17
CA GLN A 85 10.28 -4.93 -11.94
C GLN A 85 9.19 -5.63 -12.76
N PRO A 86 9.55 -6.26 -13.90
CA PRO A 86 8.62 -7.09 -14.68
C PRO A 86 8.25 -8.36 -13.90
N TYR A 87 7.14 -9.00 -14.31
CA TYR A 87 6.79 -10.34 -13.82
C TYR A 87 7.39 -11.43 -14.73
N PRO A 88 7.67 -12.63 -14.19
CA PRO A 88 7.45 -13.06 -12.80
C PRO A 88 8.32 -12.30 -11.80
N TYR A 89 7.73 -12.00 -10.63
CA TYR A 89 8.41 -11.26 -9.56
C TYR A 89 9.66 -12.00 -9.08
N ASP A 90 10.78 -11.28 -9.00
CA ASP A 90 12.04 -11.79 -8.46
C ASP A 90 12.35 -11.11 -7.12
N PRO A 91 12.28 -11.84 -5.98
CA PRO A 91 12.59 -11.27 -4.68
C PRO A 91 14.05 -10.82 -4.55
N THR A 92 14.96 -11.33 -5.39
CA THR A 92 16.37 -10.93 -5.37
C THR A 92 16.60 -9.55 -5.98
N ASN A 93 15.62 -9.04 -6.72
CA ASN A 93 15.61 -7.71 -7.32
C ASN A 93 14.67 -6.74 -6.57
N ASP A 94 14.22 -7.12 -5.36
CA ASP A 94 13.40 -6.28 -4.47
C ASP A 94 14.25 -5.62 -3.38
N SER A 95 15.42 -5.12 -3.75
CA SER A 95 16.31 -4.37 -2.86
C SER A 95 16.16 -2.87 -3.07
N GLU A 96 16.37 -2.11 -2.00
CA GLU A 96 16.51 -0.65 -2.04
C GLU A 96 17.80 -0.28 -2.79
N ASP A 97 17.77 -0.36 -4.13
CA ASP A 97 18.87 0.08 -4.99
C ASP A 97 18.53 1.43 -5.62
N LEU A 98 18.97 2.49 -4.93
CA LEU A 98 18.80 3.88 -5.34
C LEU A 98 19.77 4.28 -6.47
N GLU A 99 20.72 3.43 -6.86
CA GLU A 99 21.69 3.73 -7.92
C GLU A 99 21.09 3.51 -9.32
N ASN A 100 20.03 2.71 -9.43
CA ASN A 100 19.34 2.48 -10.69
C ASN A 100 18.28 3.55 -10.97
N GLU A 101 18.18 3.98 -12.23
CA GLU A 101 17.10 4.84 -12.75
C GLU A 101 15.77 4.06 -12.88
N SER A 102 15.36 3.38 -11.81
CA SER A 102 14.12 2.62 -11.76
C SER A 102 12.96 3.51 -11.37
N LEU A 103 11.79 3.27 -11.97
CA LEU A 103 10.54 3.68 -11.35
C LEU A 103 10.37 2.90 -10.04
N TRP A 104 9.74 3.53 -9.06
CA TRP A 104 9.39 2.90 -7.79
C TRP A 104 7.91 2.54 -7.78
N VAL A 105 7.59 1.44 -7.10
CA VAL A 105 6.24 0.92 -7.09
C VAL A 105 5.35 1.75 -6.16
N MET A 106 4.14 2.03 -6.64
CA MET A 106 3.03 2.48 -5.82
C MET A 106 1.90 1.46 -5.89
N ARG A 107 1.13 1.34 -4.80
CA ARG A 107 0.01 0.41 -4.71
C ARG A 107 -1.28 1.10 -4.24
N GLY A 108 -2.41 0.43 -4.42
CA GLY A 108 -3.73 0.86 -3.90
C GLY A 108 -4.61 1.68 -4.85
N GLY A 109 -4.04 2.36 -5.85
CA GLY A 109 -4.81 3.32 -6.63
C GLY A 109 -5.15 4.57 -5.82
N SER A 110 -5.81 5.55 -6.44
CA SER A 110 -6.15 6.81 -5.77
C SER A 110 -7.59 7.25 -5.97
N TYR A 111 -7.97 8.34 -5.31
CA TYR A 111 -9.28 8.98 -5.46
C TYR A 111 -9.59 9.39 -6.90
N THR A 112 -8.59 9.63 -7.76
CA THR A 112 -8.82 10.01 -9.16
C THR A 112 -9.04 8.82 -10.09
N ASP A 113 -8.74 7.61 -9.63
CA ASP A 113 -8.71 6.43 -10.48
C ASP A 113 -10.08 5.73 -10.60
N PRO A 114 -10.38 5.07 -11.73
CA PRO A 114 -11.50 4.14 -11.87
C PRO A 114 -11.31 2.83 -11.08
N GLU A 115 -12.40 2.08 -10.92
CA GLU A 115 -12.47 0.89 -10.05
C GLU A 115 -11.40 -0.16 -10.38
N ARG A 116 -11.09 -0.35 -11.67
CA ARG A 116 -10.07 -1.33 -12.11
C ARG A 116 -8.65 -1.05 -11.59
N PHE A 117 -8.36 0.18 -11.18
CA PHE A 117 -7.02 0.56 -10.68
C PHE A 117 -6.93 0.55 -9.15
N VAL A 118 -8.02 0.34 -8.43
CA VAL A 118 -8.01 0.17 -6.96
C VAL A 118 -8.08 -1.29 -6.52
N ARG A 119 -7.78 -2.23 -7.44
CA ARG A 119 -7.62 -3.65 -7.12
C ARG A 119 -6.35 -3.87 -6.31
N GLY A 120 -6.36 -4.84 -5.39
CA GLY A 120 -5.24 -5.15 -4.51
C GLY A 120 -3.95 -5.57 -5.22
N ALA A 121 -4.02 -6.09 -6.45
CA ALA A 121 -2.86 -6.45 -7.28
C ALA A 121 -2.46 -5.35 -8.31
N ASN A 122 -3.11 -4.18 -8.29
CA ASN A 122 -2.80 -3.13 -9.26
C ASN A 122 -1.52 -2.38 -8.90
N ARG A 123 -0.64 -2.19 -9.89
CA ARG A 123 0.69 -1.59 -9.72
C ARG A 123 0.77 -0.26 -10.46
N GLY A 124 1.27 0.75 -9.78
CA GLY A 124 1.73 2.00 -10.38
C GLY A 124 3.25 2.05 -10.33
N GLY A 125 3.88 2.72 -11.30
CA GLY A 125 5.30 3.04 -11.30
C GLY A 125 5.48 4.53 -11.44
N ALA A 126 6.31 5.15 -10.59
CA ALA A 126 6.65 6.56 -10.71
C ALA A 126 8.09 6.83 -10.32
N ASP A 127 8.66 7.92 -10.86
CA ASP A 127 9.96 8.43 -10.45
C ASP A 127 9.96 8.74 -8.94
N PRO A 128 11.04 8.44 -8.18
CA PRO A 128 11.06 8.63 -6.73
C PRO A 128 10.93 10.11 -6.31
N GLY A 129 11.24 11.06 -7.21
CA GLY A 129 11.02 12.49 -7.01
C GLY A 129 9.57 12.93 -7.26
N ALA A 130 8.69 12.06 -7.76
CA ALA A 130 7.32 12.41 -8.12
C ALA A 130 6.48 12.76 -6.88
N ARG A 131 5.88 13.95 -6.91
CA ARG A 131 4.96 14.43 -5.87
C ARG A 131 3.67 14.90 -6.51
N ARG A 132 2.56 14.30 -6.12
CA ARG A 132 1.22 14.59 -6.61
C ARG A 132 0.24 14.52 -5.44
N ALA A 133 -0.87 15.26 -5.54
CA ALA A 133 -1.91 15.28 -4.51
C ALA A 133 -2.56 13.90 -4.25
N PHE A 134 -2.44 12.98 -5.21
CA PHE A 134 -2.96 11.62 -5.14
C PHE A 134 -1.92 10.58 -4.72
N ILE A 135 -0.68 10.98 -4.39
CA ILE A 135 0.39 10.09 -3.94
C ILE A 135 0.68 10.36 -2.46
N GLY A 136 0.60 9.31 -1.66
CA GLY A 136 0.91 9.27 -0.24
C GLY A 136 1.77 8.04 0.10
N PHE A 137 1.65 7.55 1.33
CA PHE A 137 2.42 6.42 1.82
C PHE A 137 1.76 5.81 3.06
N ARG A 138 2.22 4.60 3.41
CA ARG A 138 2.07 4.02 4.75
C ARG A 138 3.42 3.50 5.22
N ILE A 139 3.52 3.27 6.52
CA ILE A 139 4.73 2.71 7.13
C ILE A 139 4.55 1.24 7.46
N ALA A 140 5.65 0.51 7.42
CA ALA A 140 5.81 -0.81 8.01
C ALA A 140 6.80 -0.71 9.18
N ILE A 141 6.64 -1.59 10.16
CA ILE A 141 7.62 -1.76 11.23
C ILE A 141 7.98 -3.23 11.30
N SER A 142 9.25 -3.54 11.09
CA SER A 142 9.80 -4.90 11.24
C SER A 142 10.73 -4.96 12.44
N PRO A 143 10.83 -6.11 13.14
CA PRO A 143 11.91 -6.32 14.10
C PRO A 143 13.27 -6.09 13.44
N SER A 144 14.27 -5.63 14.21
CA SER A 144 15.66 -5.72 13.76
C SER A 144 16.04 -7.20 13.62
N GLU A 145 16.72 -7.57 12.54
CA GLU A 145 17.40 -8.87 12.43
C GLU A 145 18.48 -9.06 13.51
#